data_AF-A0A0G4J413-F1
#
_entry.id   AF-A0A0G4J413-F1
#
_cell.length_a   1.000
_cell.length_b   1.000
_cell.length_c   1.000
_cell.angle_alpha   90.00
_cell.angle_beta   90.00
_cell.angle_gamma   90.00
#
_symmetry.space_group_name_H-M   'P 1'
#
loop_
_entity.id
_entity.type
_entity.pdbx_description
1 polymer ?
#
loop_
_entity_poly.entity_id
_entity_poly.type
_entity_poly.pdbx_seq_one_letter_code
_entity_poly.pdbx_strand_id
1 'polypeptide(L)'
;MSATARPRQDVSKMAVPDAVLSKMRDAGAVIRKDPDALLTNVSGVTFRDPAWNAYEAWANTVDASIMVGAGFGPSPQVIEARRHAPPPLTGPILIEANSIRSHFAALHPDDVDSGERVEVAGPLNVALSFQEVHPPKLAMSPMLSTIENPSQADYPSISQLPAGFYICDVAHFWSNAVVQIAVFKQQ
;
A
#
# COMPACT_ATOMS: atom_id res chain seq x y z
N MET A 1 -37.70 -12.54 -3.75
CA MET A 1 -36.23 -12.64 -3.85
C MET A 1 -35.66 -11.29 -3.43
N SER A 2 -35.23 -11.16 -2.16
CA SER A 2 -34.63 -9.91 -1.68
C SER A 2 -33.18 -9.83 -2.18
N ALA A 3 -32.87 -8.78 -2.91
CA ALA A 3 -31.49 -8.40 -3.20
C ALA A 3 -30.81 -8.05 -1.87
N THR A 4 -29.86 -8.87 -1.44
CA THR A 4 -28.95 -8.54 -0.35
C THR A 4 -28.13 -7.34 -0.79
N ALA A 5 -28.42 -6.18 -0.19
CA ALA A 5 -27.58 -5.01 -0.31
C ALA A 5 -26.16 -5.39 0.15
N ARG A 6 -25.16 -5.18 -0.71
CA ARG A 6 -23.76 -5.31 -0.31
C ARG A 6 -23.55 -4.38 0.89
N PRO A 7 -22.88 -4.83 1.97
CA PRO A 7 -22.45 -3.91 3.01
C PRO A 7 -21.67 -2.78 2.33
N ARG A 8 -22.05 -1.52 2.60
CA ARG A 8 -21.19 -0.39 2.25
C ARG A 8 -19.87 -0.63 2.95
N GLN A 9 -18.79 -0.78 2.18
CA GLN A 9 -17.44 -0.63 2.71
C GLN A 9 -17.37 0.80 3.25
N ASP A 10 -17.34 0.95 4.58
CA ASP A 10 -17.07 2.22 5.22
C ASP A 10 -15.60 2.54 4.90
N VAL A 11 -15.38 3.40 3.90
CA VAL A 11 -14.09 4.06 3.71
C VAL A 11 -13.73 4.71 5.04
N SER A 12 -12.44 4.70 5.43
CA SER A 12 -11.98 5.26 6.70
C SER A 12 -12.72 6.56 7.04
N LYS A 13 -13.34 6.64 8.24
CA LYS A 13 -13.97 7.89 8.69
C LYS A 13 -12.94 8.99 8.99
N MET A 14 -11.66 8.63 9.04
CA MET A 14 -10.57 9.53 9.37
C MET A 14 -10.03 10.24 8.14
N ALA A 15 -9.83 11.54 8.30
CA ALA A 15 -9.19 12.40 7.32
C ALA A 15 -7.70 12.53 7.62
N VAL A 16 -6.86 12.55 6.59
CA VAL A 16 -5.45 12.94 6.71
C VAL A 16 -5.39 14.43 7.06
N PRO A 17 -4.76 14.84 8.18
CA PRO A 17 -4.67 16.24 8.57
C PRO A 17 -3.88 17.07 7.57
N ASP A 18 -4.28 18.33 7.37
CA ASP A 18 -3.56 19.27 6.49
C ASP A 18 -2.10 19.47 6.90
N ALA A 19 -1.80 19.38 8.21
CA ALA A 19 -0.43 19.44 8.71
C ALA A 19 0.42 18.25 8.25
N VAL A 20 -0.16 17.06 8.13
CA VAL A 20 0.53 15.86 7.61
C VAL A 20 0.72 16.02 6.10
N LEU A 21 -0.32 16.41 5.37
CA LEU A 21 -0.24 16.69 3.94
C LEU A 21 0.82 17.76 3.62
N SER A 22 0.89 18.82 4.41
CA SER A 22 1.90 19.87 4.24
C SER A 22 3.32 19.31 4.43
N LYS A 23 3.55 18.54 5.51
CA LYS A 23 4.84 17.87 5.72
C LYS A 23 5.23 16.94 4.59
N MET A 24 4.29 16.17 4.06
CA MET A 24 4.55 15.29 2.90
C MET A 24 4.93 16.10 1.66
N ARG A 25 4.24 17.22 1.40
CA ARG A 25 4.55 18.12 0.28
C ARG A 25 5.95 18.72 0.42
N ASP A 26 6.29 19.21 1.61
CA ASP A 26 7.60 19.77 1.91
C ASP A 26 8.72 18.73 1.75
N ALA A 27 8.39 17.45 1.97
CA ALA A 27 9.26 16.30 1.73
C ALA A 27 9.29 15.80 0.27
N GLY A 28 8.59 16.47 -0.65
CA GLY A 28 8.63 16.17 -2.09
C GLY A 28 7.43 15.41 -2.65
N ALA A 29 6.43 15.07 -1.83
CA ALA A 29 5.21 14.45 -2.33
C ALA A 29 4.39 15.43 -3.19
N VAL A 30 3.77 14.90 -4.24
CA VAL A 30 2.88 15.66 -5.13
C VAL A 30 1.46 15.58 -4.57
N ILE A 31 0.89 16.73 -4.24
CA ILE A 31 -0.48 16.83 -3.73
C ILE A 31 -1.35 17.52 -4.78
N ARG A 32 -2.35 16.78 -5.29
CA ARG A 32 -3.31 17.29 -6.27
C ARG A 32 -4.72 17.19 -5.71
N LYS A 33 -5.39 18.33 -5.64
CA LYS A 33 -6.81 18.41 -5.32
C LYS A 33 -7.52 18.97 -6.54
N ASP A 34 -8.16 18.09 -7.30
CA ASP A 34 -9.03 18.49 -8.39
C ASP A 34 -10.30 19.12 -7.77
N PRO A 35 -10.76 20.30 -8.24
CA PRO A 35 -11.98 20.95 -7.76
C PRO A 35 -13.20 20.03 -7.74
N ASP A 36 -13.29 19.08 -8.68
CA ASP A 36 -14.42 18.17 -8.83
C ASP A 36 -14.19 16.81 -8.16
N ALA A 37 -12.98 16.56 -7.62
CA ALA A 37 -12.67 15.31 -6.94
C ALA A 37 -13.03 15.36 -5.45
N LEU A 38 -13.63 14.26 -4.98
CA LEU A 38 -13.92 14.06 -3.56
C LEU A 38 -12.66 13.83 -2.72
N LEU A 39 -11.58 13.33 -3.33
CA LEU A 39 -10.35 12.94 -2.63
C LEU A 39 -9.16 13.72 -3.16
N THR A 40 -8.30 14.15 -2.24
CA THR A 40 -6.98 14.68 -2.55
C THR A 40 -6.05 13.53 -2.95
N ASN A 41 -5.47 13.57 -4.13
CA ASN A 41 -4.46 12.60 -4.54
C ASN A 41 -3.08 13.02 -4.01
N VAL A 42 -2.42 12.12 -3.30
CA VAL A 42 -1.05 12.26 -2.84
C VAL A 42 -0.22 11.18 -3.52
N SER A 43 0.77 11.59 -4.31
CA SER A 43 1.63 10.71 -5.11
C SER A 43 3.09 11.15 -5.02
N GLY A 44 4.00 10.42 -5.67
CA GLY A 44 5.44 10.67 -5.57
C GLY A 44 6.01 10.30 -4.20
N VAL A 45 5.30 9.49 -3.42
CA VAL A 45 5.75 8.93 -2.14
C VAL A 45 6.38 7.56 -2.42
N THR A 46 7.59 7.35 -1.93
CA THR A 46 8.29 6.06 -1.95
C THR A 46 8.36 5.51 -0.53
N PHE A 47 8.15 4.21 -0.36
CA PHE A 47 8.27 3.57 0.95
C PHE A 47 9.64 3.90 1.61
N ARG A 48 9.61 4.32 2.88
CA ARG A 48 10.76 4.80 3.70
C ARG A 48 11.36 6.15 3.32
N ASP A 49 10.82 6.86 2.33
CA ASP A 49 11.24 8.23 2.07
C ASP A 49 10.73 9.21 3.15
N PRO A 50 11.20 10.47 3.16
CA PRO A 50 10.77 11.43 4.17
C PRO A 50 9.27 11.75 4.17
N ALA A 51 8.59 11.69 3.01
CA ALA A 51 7.14 11.91 2.93
C ALA A 51 6.37 10.73 3.52
N TRP A 52 6.82 9.50 3.26
CA TRP A 52 6.34 8.28 3.90
C TRP A 52 6.47 8.37 5.42
N ASN A 53 7.65 8.74 5.94
CA ASN A 53 7.89 8.79 7.38
C ASN A 53 6.93 9.77 8.09
N ALA A 54 6.64 10.92 7.47
CA ALA A 54 5.67 11.88 8.00
C ALA A 54 4.24 11.31 8.02
N TYR A 55 3.86 10.60 6.96
CA TYR A 55 2.56 9.95 6.83
C TYR A 55 2.38 8.79 7.82
N GLU A 56 3.34 7.87 7.86
CA GLU A 56 3.33 6.70 8.74
C GLU A 56 3.30 7.09 10.21
N ALA A 57 4.08 8.10 10.61
CA ALA A 57 4.11 8.57 11.99
C ALA A 57 2.72 9.01 12.48
N TRP A 58 1.92 9.64 11.61
CA TRP A 58 0.53 9.97 11.92
C TRP A 58 -0.39 8.76 11.81
N ALA A 59 -0.31 7.97 10.74
CA ALA A 59 -1.20 6.83 10.53
C ALA A 59 -1.11 5.80 11.67
N ASN A 60 0.07 5.65 12.28
CA ASN A 60 0.28 4.79 13.44
C ASN A 60 -0.38 5.28 14.74
N THR A 61 -0.82 6.54 14.82
CA THR A 61 -1.55 7.07 15.99
C THR A 61 -3.07 6.98 15.84
N VAL A 62 -3.56 6.52 14.68
CA VAL A 62 -4.99 6.53 14.36
C VAL A 62 -5.64 5.22 14.75
N ASP A 63 -6.70 5.31 15.55
CA ASP A 63 -7.59 4.19 15.85
C ASP A 63 -8.80 4.20 14.90
N ALA A 64 -8.58 3.73 13.67
CA ALA A 64 -9.60 3.61 12.64
C ALA A 64 -9.24 2.49 11.66
N SER A 65 -10.09 2.24 10.67
CA SER A 65 -9.72 1.38 9.55
C SER A 65 -9.22 2.21 8.38
N ILE A 66 -8.45 1.61 7.49
CA ILE A 66 -8.12 2.19 6.18
C ILE A 66 -8.43 1.21 5.07
N MET A 67 -8.79 1.74 3.90
CA MET A 67 -9.00 0.91 2.72
C MET A 67 -7.70 0.87 1.91
N VAL A 68 -7.23 -0.33 1.57
CA VAL A 68 -5.91 -0.56 0.98
C VAL A 68 -6.05 -1.30 -0.35
N GLY A 69 -5.33 -0.84 -1.37
CA GLY A 69 -5.21 -1.49 -2.68
C GLY A 69 -3.75 -1.61 -3.12
N ALA A 70 -3.41 -2.64 -3.90
CA ALA A 70 -2.14 -2.67 -4.63
C ALA A 70 -2.40 -2.65 -6.14
N GLY A 71 -1.72 -1.75 -6.85
CA GLY A 71 -1.85 -1.53 -8.29
C GLY A 71 -0.49 -1.39 -8.96
N PHE A 72 -0.48 -1.42 -10.29
CA PHE A 72 0.74 -1.26 -11.07
C PHE A 72 0.67 -0.01 -11.93
N GLY A 73 1.21 1.10 -11.42
CA GLY A 73 1.28 2.38 -12.13
C GLY A 73 2.65 3.04 -11.97
N PRO A 74 3.76 2.41 -12.43
CA PRO A 74 5.09 2.96 -12.25
C PRO A 74 5.18 4.37 -12.81
N SER A 75 5.90 5.25 -12.10
CA SER A 75 6.10 6.62 -12.57
C SER A 75 6.84 6.66 -13.92
N PRO A 76 6.71 7.75 -14.71
CA PRO A 76 7.47 7.90 -15.95
C PRO A 76 8.97 7.67 -15.78
N GLN A 77 9.56 8.13 -14.67
CA GLN A 77 10.98 7.94 -14.37
C GLN A 77 11.34 6.46 -14.18
N VAL A 78 10.47 5.68 -13.53
CA VAL A 78 10.68 4.22 -13.37
C VAL A 78 10.62 3.51 -14.71
N ILE A 79 9.67 3.90 -15.57
CA ILE A 79 9.51 3.37 -16.93
C ILE A 79 10.74 3.69 -17.78
N GLU A 80 11.16 4.95 -17.81
CA GLU A 80 12.33 5.40 -18.56
C GLU A 80 13.63 4.71 -18.09
N ALA A 81 13.80 4.54 -16.78
CA ALA A 81 14.93 3.83 -16.20
C ALA A 81 14.87 2.30 -16.36
N ARG A 82 13.78 1.75 -16.91
CA ARG A 82 13.53 0.31 -17.05
C ARG A 82 13.67 -0.46 -15.74
N ARG A 83 13.34 0.18 -14.61
CA ARG A 83 13.40 -0.41 -13.26
C ARG A 83 12.06 -1.03 -12.87
N HIS A 84 11.43 -1.75 -13.78
CA HIS A 84 10.16 -2.42 -13.53
C HIS A 84 10.14 -3.78 -14.23
N ALA A 85 9.26 -4.65 -13.76
CA ALA A 85 9.07 -5.96 -14.38
C ALA A 85 8.51 -5.83 -15.81
N PRO A 86 8.86 -6.76 -16.73
CA PRO A 86 8.22 -6.84 -18.03
C PRO A 86 6.73 -7.17 -17.90
N PRO A 87 5.88 -6.80 -18.89
CA PRO A 87 4.42 -6.95 -18.80
C PRO A 87 3.92 -8.35 -18.39
N PRO A 88 4.50 -9.48 -18.86
CA PRO A 88 4.05 -10.81 -18.47
C PRO A 88 4.19 -11.11 -16.97
N LEU A 89 5.11 -10.43 -16.26
CA LEU A 89 5.34 -10.62 -14.83
C LEU A 89 4.51 -9.66 -13.95
N THR A 90 3.90 -8.63 -14.55
CA THR A 90 3.11 -7.63 -13.81
C THR A 90 1.90 -8.25 -13.10
N GLY A 91 1.16 -9.14 -13.79
CA GLY A 91 0.01 -9.83 -13.21
C GLY A 91 0.38 -10.69 -11.98
N PRO A 92 1.35 -11.61 -12.10
CA PRO A 92 1.85 -12.40 -10.98
C PRO A 92 2.33 -11.55 -9.79
N ILE A 93 3.11 -10.49 -10.04
CA ILE A 93 3.57 -9.55 -8.99
C ILE A 93 2.38 -8.91 -8.25
N LEU A 94 1.34 -8.49 -8.97
CA LEU A 94 0.15 -7.91 -8.35
C LEU A 94 -0.65 -8.93 -7.54
N ILE A 95 -0.74 -10.18 -8.00
CA ILE A 95 -1.40 -11.25 -7.23
C ILE A 95 -0.67 -11.45 -5.90
N GLU A 96 0.66 -11.53 -5.95
CA GLU A 96 1.52 -11.69 -4.77
C GLU A 96 1.38 -10.51 -3.80
N ALA A 97 1.50 -9.27 -4.28
CA ALA A 97 1.39 -8.08 -3.43
C ALA A 97 0.00 -7.94 -2.79
N ASN A 98 -1.07 -8.18 -3.56
CA ASN A 98 -2.43 -8.15 -3.02
C ASN A 98 -2.68 -9.30 -2.02
N SER A 99 -2.05 -10.46 -2.20
CA SER A 99 -2.16 -11.59 -1.26
C SER A 99 -1.56 -11.24 0.09
N ILE A 100 -0.37 -10.64 0.11
CA ILE A 100 0.27 -10.14 1.34
C ILE A 100 -0.66 -9.15 2.04
N ARG A 101 -1.18 -8.14 1.31
CA ARG A 101 -2.16 -7.20 1.86
C ARG A 101 -3.36 -7.90 2.47
N SER A 102 -3.86 -8.96 1.83
CA SER A 102 -5.02 -9.71 2.32
C SER A 102 -4.74 -10.46 3.61
N HIS A 103 -3.55 -11.03 3.75
CA HIS A 103 -3.13 -11.63 5.00
C HIS A 103 -3.06 -10.59 6.12
N PHE A 104 -2.47 -9.41 5.86
CA PHE A 104 -2.41 -8.30 6.82
C PHE A 104 -3.77 -7.75 7.22
N ALA A 105 -4.76 -7.75 6.30
CA ALA A 105 -6.13 -7.35 6.61
C ALA A 105 -6.82 -8.28 7.63
N ALA A 106 -6.33 -9.51 7.79
CA ALA A 106 -6.88 -10.50 8.72
C ALA A 106 -6.12 -10.57 10.06
N LEU A 107 -5.00 -9.84 10.21
CA LEU A 107 -4.19 -9.87 11.43
C LEU A 107 -4.78 -9.02 12.55
N HIS A 108 -4.52 -9.42 13.79
CA HIS A 108 -4.68 -8.59 14.97
C HIS A 108 -3.44 -7.70 15.15
N PRO A 109 -3.59 -6.48 15.70
CA PRO A 109 -2.46 -5.60 16.01
C PRO A 109 -1.39 -6.16 16.96
N ASP A 110 -1.68 -7.25 17.67
CA ASP A 110 -0.75 -7.95 18.56
C ASP A 110 0.03 -9.06 17.83
N ASP A 111 -0.37 -9.42 16.60
CA ASP A 111 0.35 -10.40 15.75
C ASP A 111 1.60 -9.79 15.10
N VAL A 112 1.81 -8.49 15.29
CA VAL A 112 2.91 -7.73 14.71
C VAL A 112 3.76 -7.16 15.84
N ASP A 113 4.67 -7.98 16.34
CA ASP A 113 5.66 -7.56 17.32
C ASP A 113 6.64 -6.55 16.73
N SER A 114 7.06 -5.57 17.54
CA SER A 114 7.96 -4.51 17.12
C SER A 114 9.36 -5.06 16.87
N GLY A 115 9.65 -5.46 15.64
CA GLY A 115 11.01 -5.75 15.18
C GLY A 115 11.17 -7.04 14.38
N GLU A 116 10.21 -7.96 14.46
CA GLU A 116 10.22 -9.18 13.65
C GLU A 116 9.36 -9.00 12.39
N ARG A 117 9.83 -9.62 11.31
CA ARG A 117 9.13 -9.56 10.05
C ARG A 117 7.98 -10.55 10.07
N VAL A 118 6.79 -10.07 9.72
CA VAL A 118 5.60 -10.93 9.63
C VAL A 118 5.74 -11.83 8.39
N GLU A 119 5.85 -13.13 8.63
CA GLU A 119 5.71 -14.14 7.59
C GLU A 119 4.23 -14.43 7.35
N VAL A 120 3.84 -14.43 6.08
CA VAL A 120 2.47 -14.71 5.65
C VAL A 120 2.49 -15.87 4.67
N ALA A 121 1.47 -16.72 4.72
CA ALA A 121 1.33 -17.86 3.82
C ALA A 121 1.33 -17.42 2.34
N GLY A 122 1.49 -18.36 1.40
CA GLY A 122 1.58 -18.05 -0.02
C GLY A 122 0.36 -17.35 -0.66
N PRO A 123 0.46 -17.03 -1.96
CA PRO A 123 -0.51 -16.21 -2.67
C PRO A 123 -1.92 -16.81 -2.66
N LEU A 124 -2.91 -15.96 -2.52
CA LEU A 124 -4.31 -16.34 -2.52
C LEU A 124 -4.85 -16.44 -3.95
N ASN A 125 -5.55 -17.52 -4.27
CA ASN A 125 -6.22 -17.72 -5.56
C ASN A 125 -7.59 -17.01 -5.62
N VAL A 126 -7.64 -15.71 -5.35
CA VAL A 126 -8.88 -14.92 -5.41
C VAL A 126 -8.67 -13.57 -6.11
N ALA A 127 -9.73 -13.02 -6.69
CA ALA A 127 -9.72 -11.67 -7.25
C ALA A 127 -9.69 -10.66 -6.09
N LEU A 128 -8.50 -10.15 -5.79
CA LEU A 128 -8.28 -9.31 -4.62
C LEU A 128 -8.59 -7.84 -4.95
N SER A 129 -9.80 -7.40 -4.61
CA SER A 129 -10.21 -5.99 -4.60
C SER A 129 -9.59 -5.25 -3.41
N PHE A 130 -9.89 -3.96 -3.24
CA PHE A 130 -9.55 -3.20 -2.03
C PHE A 130 -10.05 -3.91 -0.77
N GLN A 131 -9.25 -3.84 0.30
CA GLN A 131 -9.58 -4.41 1.61
C GLN A 131 -9.41 -3.38 2.71
N GLU A 132 -10.29 -3.48 3.70
CA GLU A 132 -10.21 -2.72 4.92
C GLU A 132 -9.17 -3.37 5.84
N VAL A 133 -8.28 -2.56 6.41
CA VAL A 133 -7.26 -2.98 7.37
C VAL A 133 -7.44 -2.18 8.65
N HIS A 134 -7.52 -2.88 9.79
CA HIS A 134 -7.68 -2.27 11.10
C HIS A 134 -6.80 -2.97 12.14
N PRO A 135 -6.00 -2.22 12.94
CA PRO A 135 -5.75 -0.78 12.84
C PRO A 135 -4.79 -0.44 11.68
N PRO A 136 -4.65 0.84 11.29
CA PRO A 136 -3.92 1.26 10.09
C PRO A 136 -2.44 0.90 10.16
N LYS A 137 -1.87 0.79 11.38
CA LYS A 137 -0.47 0.40 11.61
C LYS A 137 -0.09 -0.93 10.94
N LEU A 138 -1.04 -1.86 10.77
CA LEU A 138 -0.80 -3.12 10.08
C LEU A 138 -0.48 -2.92 8.60
N ALA A 139 -1.13 -1.94 7.97
CA ALA A 139 -0.91 -1.57 6.57
C ALA A 139 0.27 -0.59 6.36
N MET A 140 1.01 -0.24 7.42
CA MET A 140 2.17 0.64 7.31
C MET A 140 3.46 -0.16 7.03
N SER A 141 4.57 0.17 7.71
CA SER A 141 5.85 -0.52 7.54
C SER A 141 5.77 -2.05 7.63
N PRO A 142 4.96 -2.68 8.49
CA PRO A 142 4.88 -4.14 8.54
C PRO A 142 4.50 -4.75 7.20
N MET A 143 3.36 -4.35 6.63
CA MET A 143 2.89 -4.85 5.34
C MET A 143 3.82 -4.46 4.19
N LEU A 144 4.25 -3.19 4.12
CA LEU A 144 5.10 -2.73 3.02
C LEU A 144 6.48 -3.39 3.04
N SER A 145 7.05 -3.64 4.22
CA SER A 145 8.32 -4.38 4.35
C SER A 145 8.17 -5.85 3.92
N THR A 146 7.02 -6.47 4.19
CA THR A 146 6.74 -7.83 3.69
C THR A 146 6.55 -7.85 2.17
N ILE A 147 5.89 -6.86 1.57
CA ILE A 147 5.78 -6.72 0.10
C ILE A 147 7.15 -6.47 -0.54
N GLU A 148 7.97 -5.65 0.11
CA GLU A 148 9.31 -5.28 -0.37
C GLU A 148 10.26 -6.48 -0.46
N ASN A 149 10.08 -7.49 0.40
CA ASN A 149 11.00 -8.63 0.42
C ASN A 149 10.36 -9.98 0.81
N PRO A 150 9.24 -10.45 0.22
CA PRO A 150 8.47 -11.59 0.72
C PRO A 150 9.26 -12.92 0.74
N SER A 151 8.75 -13.95 1.44
CA SER A 151 9.36 -15.29 1.46
C SER A 151 9.60 -15.78 0.04
N GLN A 152 10.83 -16.21 -0.27
CA GLN A 152 11.17 -16.64 -1.63
C GLN A 152 10.41 -17.90 -2.05
N ALA A 153 10.13 -18.82 -1.11
CA ALA A 153 9.42 -20.05 -1.39
C ALA A 153 7.95 -19.80 -1.75
N ASP A 154 7.34 -18.79 -1.12
CA ASP A 154 5.92 -18.51 -1.25
C ASP A 154 5.62 -17.46 -2.32
N TYR A 155 6.52 -16.49 -2.53
CA TYR A 155 6.31 -15.33 -3.40
C TYR A 155 7.41 -15.19 -4.46
N PRO A 156 7.48 -16.12 -5.43
CA PRO A 156 8.58 -16.18 -6.38
C PRO A 156 8.64 -14.98 -7.33
N SER A 157 7.51 -14.40 -7.71
CA SER A 157 7.47 -13.32 -8.72
C SER A 157 8.08 -12.03 -8.19
N ILE A 158 7.79 -11.67 -6.94
CA ILE A 158 8.38 -10.51 -6.27
C ILE A 158 9.80 -10.83 -5.79
N SER A 159 10.03 -12.00 -5.21
CA SER A 159 11.34 -12.32 -4.61
C SER A 159 12.47 -12.42 -5.64
N GLN A 160 12.16 -12.80 -6.88
CA GLN A 160 13.12 -12.89 -7.99
C GLN A 160 13.39 -11.55 -8.68
N LEU A 161 12.69 -10.47 -8.31
CA LEU A 161 12.99 -9.15 -8.85
C LEU A 161 14.40 -8.71 -8.45
N PRO A 162 15.15 -8.06 -9.34
CA PRO A 162 16.43 -7.45 -8.95
C PRO A 162 16.21 -6.34 -7.93
N ALA A 163 17.18 -6.15 -7.05
CA ALA A 163 17.18 -5.03 -6.11
C ALA A 163 17.01 -3.68 -6.84
N GLY A 164 16.20 -2.79 -6.27
CA GLY A 164 15.86 -1.49 -6.84
C GLY A 164 14.81 -1.52 -7.96
N PHE A 165 14.23 -2.68 -8.29
CA PHE A 165 13.09 -2.76 -9.20
C PHE A 165 11.80 -2.38 -8.49
N TYR A 166 10.96 -1.63 -9.19
CA TYR A 166 9.60 -1.31 -8.80
C TYR A 166 8.75 -2.59 -8.75
N ILE A 167 8.02 -2.74 -7.65
CA ILE A 167 7.10 -3.85 -7.41
C ILE A 167 5.68 -3.41 -7.76
N CYS A 168 5.15 -2.44 -7.00
CA CYS A 168 3.78 -1.94 -7.13
C CYS A 168 3.62 -0.60 -6.43
N ASP A 169 2.46 0.02 -6.63
CA ASP A 169 1.95 1.10 -5.80
C ASP A 169 0.96 0.51 -4.81
N VAL A 170 1.13 0.83 -3.53
CA VAL A 170 0.11 0.60 -2.52
C VAL A 170 -0.67 1.89 -2.32
N ALA A 171 -1.99 1.83 -2.46
CA ALA A 171 -2.88 2.96 -2.28
C ALA A 171 -3.62 2.84 -0.95
N HIS A 172 -3.49 3.86 -0.11
CA HIS A 172 -4.24 4.03 1.13
C HIS A 172 -5.35 5.06 0.93
N PHE A 173 -6.61 4.62 1.07
CA PHE A 173 -7.80 5.44 0.91
C PHE A 173 -8.32 5.85 2.29
N TRP A 174 -8.28 7.16 2.52
CA TRP A 174 -8.84 7.88 3.66
C TRP A 174 -10.10 8.65 3.23
N SER A 175 -10.83 9.25 4.18
CA SER A 175 -12.06 9.98 3.84
C SER A 175 -11.84 11.19 2.92
N ASN A 176 -10.65 11.81 2.96
CA ASN A 176 -10.33 13.02 2.20
C ASN A 176 -9.13 12.88 1.26
N ALA A 177 -8.47 11.73 1.24
CA ALA A 177 -7.22 11.55 0.51
C ALA A 177 -6.98 10.11 0.04
N VAL A 178 -6.28 9.98 -1.08
CA VAL A 178 -5.65 8.73 -1.50
C VAL A 178 -4.15 8.94 -1.51
N VAL A 179 -3.43 8.17 -0.67
CA VAL A 179 -1.97 8.20 -0.62
C VAL A 179 -1.44 7.01 -1.41
N GLN A 180 -0.74 7.28 -2.52
CA GLN A 180 -0.11 6.27 -3.37
C GLN A 180 1.36 6.16 -3.00
N ILE A 181 1.79 4.97 -2.58
CA ILE A 181 3.14 4.67 -2.12
C ILE A 181 3.79 3.68 -3.07
N ALA A 182 4.86 4.10 -3.74
CA ALA A 182 5.66 3.22 -4.57
C ALA A 182 6.53 2.31 -3.69
N VAL A 183 6.49 1.01 -3.96
CA VAL A 183 7.29 -0.01 -3.29
C VAL A 183 8.31 -0.58 -4.28
N PHE A 184 9.57 -0.63 -3.85
CA PHE A 184 10.69 -1.16 -4.63
C PHE A 184 11.30 -2.34 -3.89
N LYS A 185 11.86 -3.30 -4.62
CA LYS A 185 12.61 -4.42 -4.07
C LYS A 185 13.89 -3.91 -3.37
N GLN A 186 14.14 -4.32 -2.14
CA GLN A 186 15.40 -4.00 -1.44
C GLN A 186 16.58 -4.83 -1.93
N GLN A 187 17.77 -4.33 -1.59
CA GLN A 187 19.04 -5.04 -1.71
C GLN A 187 19.13 -6.20 -0.72
#